data_AF-A0A2V5MCC7-F1
#
_entry.id   AF-A0A2V5MCC7-F1
#
_cell.length_a   1.000
_cell.length_b   1.000
_cell.length_c   1.000
_cell.angle_alpha   90.00
_cell.angle_beta   90.00
_cell.angle_gamma   90.00
#
_symmetry.space_group_name_H-M   'P 1'
#
loop_
_entity.id
_entity.type
_entity.pdbx_description
1 polymer ?
#
loop_
_entity_poly.entity_id
_entity_poly.type
_entity_poly.pdbx_seq_one_letter_code
_entity_poly.pdbx_strand_id
1 'polypeptide(L)'
;MRCNAKFTDVSRGSRFVILLGFFLVCYVGSHFVLSRTSARLVNAEWGISETFIYLPVDPNFLAAHDGPLLTIHYVLRVIYAPVWFVDHQIFGGPRPLLFMPMFKIDTSAQNRVDEWNTAV
;
A
#
# COMPACT_ATOMS: atom_id res chain seq x y z
N MET A 1 -9.45 -55.64 8.22
CA MET A 1 -9.67 -54.44 7.38
C MET A 1 -9.34 -53.19 8.21
N ARG A 2 -8.19 -52.55 7.98
CA ARG A 2 -7.82 -51.27 8.60
C ARG A 2 -7.19 -50.36 7.54
N CYS A 3 -8.03 -49.62 6.84
CA CYS A 3 -7.64 -48.47 6.03
C CYS A 3 -8.67 -47.39 6.30
N ASN A 4 -8.30 -46.30 7.00
CA ASN A 4 -9.06 -45.04 6.95
C ASN A 4 -8.40 -43.82 7.64
N ALA A 5 -7.15 -43.91 8.12
CA ALA A 5 -6.51 -42.76 8.77
C ALA A 5 -5.79 -41.80 7.79
N LYS A 6 -5.50 -42.22 6.55
CA LYS A 6 -4.64 -41.44 5.62
C LYS A 6 -5.40 -40.40 4.78
N PHE A 7 -6.73 -40.51 4.66
CA PHE A 7 -7.54 -39.66 3.78
C PHE A 7 -7.96 -38.33 4.44
N THR A 8 -8.03 -38.29 5.77
CA THR A 8 -8.41 -37.10 6.54
C THR A 8 -7.30 -36.05 6.56
N ASP A 9 -6.03 -36.47 6.53
CA ASP A 9 -4.86 -35.57 6.59
C ASP A 9 -4.70 -34.73 5.30
N VAL A 10 -4.90 -35.36 4.14
CA VAL A 10 -4.86 -34.69 2.83
C VAL A 10 -5.96 -33.62 2.72
N SER A 11 -7.15 -33.91 3.28
CA SER A 11 -8.26 -32.95 3.26
C SER A 11 -8.00 -31.71 4.13
N ARG A 12 -7.23 -31.84 5.20
CA ARG A 12 -6.82 -30.71 6.07
C ARG A 12 -5.76 -29.86 5.40
N GLY A 13 -4.76 -30.49 4.78
CA GLY A 13 -3.73 -29.79 4.00
C GLY A 13 -4.31 -29.00 2.83
N SER A 14 -5.26 -29.59 2.09
CA SER A 14 -5.90 -28.92 0.95
C SER A 14 -6.68 -27.67 1.35
N ARG A 15 -7.45 -27.70 2.45
CA ARG A 15 -8.19 -26.53 2.95
C ARG A 15 -7.26 -25.40 3.36
N PHE A 16 -6.14 -25.73 4.02
CA PHE A 16 -5.15 -24.75 4.42
C PHE A 16 -4.52 -24.06 3.20
N VAL A 17 -4.14 -24.83 2.17
CA VAL A 17 -3.57 -24.29 0.92
C VAL A 17 -4.58 -23.38 0.21
N ILE A 18 -5.86 -23.77 0.15
CA ILE A 18 -6.91 -22.94 -0.47
C ILE A 18 -7.07 -21.63 0.28
N LEU A 19 -7.16 -21.66 1.61
CA LEU A 19 -7.28 -20.45 2.43
C LEU A 19 -6.05 -19.55 2.28
N LEU A 20 -4.85 -20.12 2.34
CA LEU A 20 -3.61 -19.38 2.15
C LEU A 20 -3.57 -18.72 0.76
N GLY A 21 -3.94 -19.45 -0.28
CA GLY A 21 -4.04 -18.93 -1.64
C GLY A 21 -5.04 -17.77 -1.75
N PHE A 22 -6.21 -17.91 -1.13
CA PHE A 22 -7.20 -16.84 -1.06
C PHE A 22 -6.66 -15.59 -0.36
N PHE A 23 -6.01 -15.75 0.80
CA PHE A 23 -5.40 -14.63 1.53
C PHE A 23 -4.31 -13.94 0.71
N LEU A 24 -3.47 -14.70 0.00
CA LEU A 24 -2.44 -14.14 -0.88
C LEU A 24 -3.06 -13.35 -2.04
N VAL A 25 -4.11 -13.86 -2.67
CA VAL A 25 -4.82 -13.14 -3.74
C VAL A 25 -5.45 -11.86 -3.22
N CYS A 26 -6.11 -11.91 -2.06
CA CYS A 26 -6.69 -10.71 -1.43
C CYS A 26 -5.61 -9.69 -1.09
N TYR A 27 -4.48 -10.13 -0.53
CA TYR A 27 -3.36 -9.28 -0.16
C TYR A 27 -2.70 -8.60 -1.37
N VAL A 28 -2.50 -9.33 -2.47
CA VAL A 28 -1.98 -8.72 -3.71
C VAL A 28 -3.03 -7.80 -4.33
N GLY A 29 -4.28 -8.25 -4.40
CA GLY A 29 -5.38 -7.47 -4.98
C GLY A 29 -5.62 -6.15 -4.25
N SER A 30 -5.59 -6.15 -2.91
CA SER A 30 -5.76 -4.93 -2.12
C SER A 30 -4.63 -3.92 -2.38
N HIS A 31 -3.37 -4.37 -2.51
CA HIS A 31 -2.26 -3.49 -2.91
C HIS A 31 -2.49 -2.85 -4.28
N PHE A 32 -2.91 -3.64 -5.28
CA PHE A 32 -3.15 -3.12 -6.63
C PHE A 32 -4.25 -2.06 -6.65
N VAL A 33 -5.36 -2.31 -5.95
CA VAL A 33 -6.46 -1.35 -5.84
C VAL A 33 -6.01 -0.09 -5.11
N LEU A 34 -5.34 -0.23 -3.97
CA LEU A 34 -4.85 0.91 -3.18
C LEU A 34 -3.85 1.75 -3.97
N SER A 35 -2.83 1.13 -4.55
CA SER A 35 -1.77 1.84 -5.28
C SER A 35 -2.31 2.64 -6.46
N ARG A 36 -3.14 2.04 -7.31
CA ARG A 36 -3.64 2.68 -8.52
C ARG A 36 -4.72 3.72 -8.20
N THR A 37 -5.61 3.44 -7.24
CA THR A 37 -6.66 4.39 -6.85
C THR A 37 -6.05 5.60 -6.15
N SER A 38 -5.16 5.37 -5.20
CA SER A 38 -4.49 6.44 -4.47
C SER A 38 -3.58 7.27 -5.37
N ALA A 39 -2.84 6.66 -6.29
CA ALA A 39 -2.04 7.42 -7.26
C ALA A 39 -2.90 8.35 -8.13
N ARG A 40 -4.09 7.90 -8.54
CA ARG A 40 -5.03 8.75 -9.29
C ARG A 40 -5.54 9.91 -8.44
N LEU A 41 -5.86 9.67 -7.17
CA LEU A 41 -6.30 10.72 -6.25
C LEU A 41 -5.19 11.74 -5.99
N VAL A 42 -3.98 11.26 -5.65
CA VAL A 42 -2.81 12.11 -5.42
C VAL A 42 -2.46 12.94 -6.66
N ASN A 43 -2.52 12.35 -7.85
CA ASN A 43 -2.31 13.10 -9.09
C ASN A 43 -3.41 14.15 -9.29
N ALA A 44 -4.68 13.78 -9.10
CA ALA A 44 -5.80 14.70 -9.28
C ALA A 44 -5.78 15.87 -8.27
N GLU A 45 -5.35 15.62 -7.04
CA GLU A 45 -5.41 16.60 -5.95
C GLU A 45 -4.12 17.42 -5.82
N TRP A 46 -2.95 16.80 -6.02
CA TRP A 46 -1.64 17.44 -5.77
C TRP A 46 -0.78 17.56 -7.03
N GLY A 47 -1.21 17.04 -8.17
CA GLY A 47 -0.45 17.07 -9.43
C GLY A 47 0.82 16.20 -9.43
N ILE A 48 1.03 15.39 -8.38
CA ILE A 48 2.21 14.54 -8.26
C ILE A 48 1.94 13.24 -9.01
N SER A 49 2.60 13.10 -10.16
CA SER A 49 2.56 11.85 -10.93
C SER A 49 3.47 10.79 -10.29
N GLU A 50 3.13 9.52 -10.50
CA GLU A 50 3.94 8.36 -10.07
C GLU A 50 4.06 8.10 -8.56
N THR A 51 3.32 8.81 -7.70
CA THR A 51 3.32 8.55 -6.26
C THR A 51 1.94 8.14 -5.75
N PHE A 52 1.91 7.39 -4.63
CA PHE A 52 0.67 7.02 -3.97
C PHE A 52 0.82 6.94 -2.44
N ILE A 53 -0.31 6.98 -1.74
CA ILE A 53 -0.40 6.87 -0.28
C ILE A 53 -1.31 5.69 0.08
N TYR A 54 -0.92 4.86 1.05
CA TYR A 54 -1.74 3.70 1.44
C TYR A 54 -3.04 4.12 2.12
N LEU A 55 -3.04 5.29 2.74
CA LEU A 55 -4.20 5.90 3.37
C LEU A 55 -4.33 7.34 2.86
N PRO A 56 -5.10 7.59 1.79
CA PRO A 56 -5.39 8.95 1.36
C PRO A 56 -6.30 9.59 2.40
N VAL A 57 -5.76 10.49 3.21
CA VAL A 57 -6.51 11.21 4.25
C VAL A 57 -6.32 12.70 4.07
N ASP A 58 -7.37 13.47 4.36
CA ASP A 58 -7.31 14.92 4.37
C ASP A 58 -6.18 15.40 5.31
N PRO A 59 -5.26 16.25 4.84
CA PRO A 59 -4.19 16.80 5.66
C PRO A 59 -4.70 17.47 6.94
N ASN A 60 -5.85 18.15 6.89
CA ASN A 60 -6.46 18.78 8.06
C ASN A 60 -6.97 17.74 9.06
N PHE A 61 -7.42 16.58 8.58
CA PHE A 61 -7.84 15.47 9.43
C PHE A 61 -6.64 14.79 10.11
N LEU A 62 -5.51 14.66 9.38
CA LEU A 62 -4.23 14.22 9.93
C LEU A 62 -3.67 15.17 10.99
N ALA A 63 -3.74 16.49 10.75
CA ALA A 63 -3.31 17.49 11.72
C ALA A 63 -4.20 17.51 12.98
N ALA A 64 -5.48 17.14 12.85
CA ALA A 64 -6.41 17.04 13.97
C ALA A 64 -6.35 15.70 14.73
N HIS A 65 -5.80 14.65 14.12
CA HIS A 65 -5.70 13.31 14.70
C HIS A 65 -4.22 12.92 14.82
N ASP A 66 -3.60 13.34 15.92
CA ASP A 66 -2.19 13.20 16.30
C ASP A 66 -1.60 11.78 16.11
N GLY A 67 -1.15 11.45 14.90
CA GLY A 67 -0.23 10.35 14.64
C GLY A 67 -0.76 8.94 14.29
N PRO A 68 -1.98 8.47 14.64
CA PRO A 68 -2.37 7.08 14.37
C PRO A 68 -2.54 6.80 12.87
N LEU A 69 -3.03 7.78 12.11
CA LEU A 69 -3.24 7.63 10.66
C LEU A 69 -1.91 7.58 9.89
N LEU A 70 -0.96 8.42 10.30
CA LEU A 70 0.39 8.39 9.78
C LEU A 70 1.09 7.06 10.11
N THR A 71 0.88 6.56 11.34
CA THR A 71 1.37 5.25 11.76
C THR A 71 0.78 4.12 10.91
N ILE A 72 -0.52 4.18 10.61
CA ILE A 72 -1.19 3.20 9.73
C ILE A 72 -0.57 3.23 8.33
N HIS A 73 -0.32 4.40 7.74
CA HIS A 73 0.37 4.50 6.43
C HIS A 73 1.75 3.82 6.45
N TYR A 74 2.56 4.07 7.49
CA TYR A 74 3.87 3.43 7.61
C TYR A 74 3.77 1.92 7.81
N VAL A 75 2.84 1.45 8.64
CA VAL A 75 2.60 0.01 8.86
C VAL A 75 2.17 -0.67 7.56
N LEU A 76 1.23 -0.08 6.82
CA LEU A 76 0.78 -0.62 5.53
C LEU A 76 1.92 -0.64 4.51
N ARG A 77 2.79 0.37 4.50
CA ARG A 77 3.98 0.38 3.65
C ARG A 77 4.91 -0.79 3.94
N VAL A 78 5.15 -1.11 5.20
CA VAL A 78 5.98 -2.27 5.57
C VAL A 78 5.28 -3.57 5.18
N ILE A 79 3.99 -3.70 5.48
CA ILE A 79 3.19 -4.89 5.16
C ILE A 79 3.16 -5.15 3.66
N TYR A 80 3.00 -4.12 2.82
CA TYR A 80 2.89 -4.26 1.37
C TYR A 80 4.23 -4.13 0.63
N ALA A 81 5.35 -3.88 1.32
CA ALA A 81 6.66 -3.70 0.68
C ALA A 81 7.04 -4.85 -0.29
N PRO A 82 6.81 -6.14 0.03
CA PRO A 82 7.13 -7.23 -0.90
C PRO A 82 6.30 -7.17 -2.19
N VAL A 83 5.00 -6.92 -2.09
CA VAL A 83 4.11 -6.85 -3.26
C VAL A 83 4.40 -5.59 -4.06
N TRP A 84 4.64 -4.47 -3.39
CA TRP A 84 5.04 -3.24 -4.05
C TRP A 84 6.33 -3.42 -4.83
N PHE A 85 7.34 -4.09 -4.29
CA PHE A 85 8.59 -4.33 -5.00
C PHE A 85 8.34 -5.07 -6.32
N VAL A 86 7.52 -6.12 -6.29
CA VAL A 86 7.13 -6.88 -7.49
C VAL A 86 6.31 -6.01 -8.47
N ASP A 87 5.32 -5.27 -7.97
CA ASP A 87 4.48 -4.37 -8.78
C ASP A 87 5.30 -3.28 -9.47
N HIS A 88 6.23 -2.64 -8.74
CA HIS A 88 7.08 -1.59 -9.27
C HIS A 88 8.05 -2.13 -10.33
N GLN A 89 8.70 -3.27 -10.06
CA GLN A 89 9.72 -3.84 -10.96
C GLN A 89 9.11 -4.45 -12.23
N ILE A 90 7.94 -5.09 -12.14
CA ILE A 90 7.35 -5.85 -13.25
C ILE A 90 6.31 -5.03 -14.00
N PHE A 91 5.46 -4.30 -13.29
CA PHE A 91 4.29 -3.63 -13.85
C PHE A 91 4.41 -2.09 -13.88
N GLY A 92 5.55 -1.55 -13.46
CA GLY A 92 5.77 -0.10 -13.40
C GLY A 92 4.83 0.60 -12.41
N GLY A 93 4.48 -0.07 -11.31
CA GLY A 93 3.61 0.51 -10.29
C GLY A 93 4.17 1.81 -9.69
N PRO A 94 3.30 2.71 -9.16
CA PRO A 94 3.74 3.97 -8.57
C PRO A 94 4.55 3.74 -7.30
N ARG A 95 5.36 4.73 -6.90
CA ARG A 95 6.17 4.68 -5.69
C ARG A 95 5.35 5.13 -4.47
N PRO A 96 5.41 4.42 -3.33
CA PRO A 96 4.76 4.88 -2.13
C PRO A 96 5.47 6.14 -1.65
N LEU A 97 4.68 7.12 -1.26
CA LEU A 97 5.18 8.37 -0.72
C LEU A 97 5.90 8.09 0.62
N LEU A 98 7.17 8.49 0.69
CA LEU A 98 8.05 8.19 1.83
C LEU A 98 7.66 8.96 3.09
N PHE A 99 7.20 10.20 2.92
CA PHE A 99 6.80 11.09 3.99
C PHE A 99 5.50 11.77 3.56
N MET A 100 4.43 11.59 4.31
CA MET A 100 3.18 12.31 4.04
C MET A 100 3.41 13.79 4.34
N PRO A 101 3.30 14.71 3.35
CA PRO A 101 3.45 16.12 3.62
C PRO A 101 2.30 16.54 4.56
N MET A 102 2.63 16.80 5.82
CA MET A 102 1.70 17.33 6.82
C MET A 102 1.38 18.81 6.61
N PHE A 103 1.97 19.42 5.59
CA PHE A 103 1.80 20.84 5.29
C PHE A 103 0.67 20.98 4.28
N LYS A 104 -0.29 21.86 4.57
CA LYS A 104 -1.12 22.48 3.53
C LYS A 104 -0.18 22.81 2.37
N ILE A 105 -0.34 22.14 1.23
CA ILE A 105 0.27 22.58 -0.01
C ILE A 105 -0.52 23.81 -0.43
N ASP A 106 -0.22 24.92 0.23
CA ASP A 106 -0.36 26.21 -0.41
C ASP A 106 0.54 26.12 -1.66
N THR A 107 0.07 26.54 -2.82
CA THR A 107 0.71 26.28 -4.12
C THR A 107 2.15 26.80 -4.22
N SER A 108 2.60 27.59 -3.24
CA SER A 108 4.00 28.02 -3.03
C SER A 108 4.93 26.94 -2.45
N ALA A 109 4.40 25.90 -1.80
CA ALA A 109 5.17 24.82 -1.17
C ALA A 109 5.60 23.71 -2.15
N GLN A 110 4.95 23.62 -3.32
CA GLN A 110 5.28 22.69 -4.41
C GLN A 110 6.76 22.80 -4.80
N ASN A 111 7.27 24.03 -4.91
CA ASN A 111 8.66 24.32 -5.29
C ASN A 111 9.70 23.73 -4.32
N ARG A 112 9.34 23.50 -3.04
CA ARG A 112 10.28 22.97 -2.04
C ARG A 112 10.38 21.45 -2.03
N VAL A 113 9.34 20.75 -2.49
CA VAL A 113 9.36 19.28 -2.57
C VAL A 113 10.23 18.84 -3.75
N ASP A 114 10.22 19.58 -4.84
CA ASP A 114 11.09 19.36 -6.00
C ASP A 114 12.57 19.64 -5.68
N GLU A 115 12.87 20.67 -4.87
CA GLU A 115 14.22 20.93 -4.34
C GLU A 115 14.73 19.80 -3.43
N TRP A 116 13.88 19.21 -2.59
CA TRP A 116 14.28 18.11 -1.72
C TRP A 116 14.51 16.79 -2.46
N ASN A 117 13.75 16.52 -3.53
CA ASN A 117 13.90 15.31 -4.34
C ASN A 117 15.09 15.37 -5.31
N THR A 118 15.66 16.55 -5.56
CA THR A 118 16.84 16.75 -6.43
C THR A 118 18.15 16.92 -5.64
N ALA A 119 18.07 17.05 -4.31
CA ALA A 119 19.22 17.21 -3.42
C ALA A 119 19.78 15.88 -2.86
N VAL A 120 19.28 14.73 -3.31
CA VAL A 120 19.75 13.37 -2.99
C VAL A 120 20.09 12.63 -4.27
#